data_AF-A0A3C0DXN4-F1
#
_entry.id   AF-A0A3C0DXN4-F1
#
_cell.length_a   1.000
_cell.length_b   1.000
_cell.length_c   1.000
_cell.angle_alpha   90.00
_cell.angle_beta   90.00
_cell.angle_gamma   90.00
#
_symmetry.space_group_name_H-M   'P 1'
#
loop_
_entity.id
_entity.type
_entity.pdbx_description
1 polymer ?
#
loop_
_entity_poly.entity_id
_entity_poly.type
_entity_poly.pdbx_seq_one_letter_code
_entity_poly.pdbx_strand_id
1 'polypeptide(L)'
;MIRSEQERQRIASVEALRQRGIDPYPAAAFPVTHHCASLKAGFQEGLKVKLAGRMMGRRIMGKASFAELQDHEGSLQIYLNRDELCPGEDKVLYNDVFKKLLDRGDFIGVEGETFKTQVGEPSVKVTSLTVLSKAIRPLPAVKTDEDGNVHDAFTDPELRYRMRYVDLVVNPQVKKTFEARSTIIRKIRESFDTKGWMEVDTPVLQSIPGGAAARPFITHHNALDIPLYLRIANELYLKRLIVGGFDGVYEFSRNFRNEGMDR
;
A
#
# COMPACT_ATOMS: atom_id res chain seq x y z
N MET A 1 21.46 7.66 -12.83
CA MET A 1 20.92 6.31 -12.53
C MET A 1 20.52 5.66 -13.86
N ILE A 2 21.10 4.51 -14.21
CA ILE A 2 20.79 3.83 -15.48
C ILE A 2 19.42 3.17 -15.32
N ARG A 3 18.44 3.59 -16.13
CA ARG A 3 17.09 2.99 -16.14
C ARG A 3 17.09 1.66 -16.89
N SER A 4 16.35 0.69 -16.38
CA SER A 4 16.15 -0.60 -17.06
C SER A 4 15.37 -0.43 -18.37
N GLU A 5 15.41 -1.43 -19.24
CA GLU A 5 14.65 -1.43 -20.49
C GLU A 5 13.14 -1.30 -20.23
N GLN A 6 12.60 -2.05 -19.26
CA GLN A 6 11.20 -1.98 -18.87
C GLN A 6 10.81 -0.59 -18.32
N GLU A 7 11.68 0.06 -17.54
CA GLU A 7 11.42 1.43 -17.08
C GLU A 7 11.36 2.41 -18.25
N ARG A 8 12.27 2.29 -19.23
CA ARG A 8 12.27 3.15 -20.43
C ARG A 8 11.00 2.93 -21.25
N GLN A 9 10.59 1.68 -21.45
CA GLN A 9 9.35 1.36 -22.16
C GLN A 9 8.13 1.95 -21.45
N ARG A 10 8.03 1.80 -20.11
CA ARG A 10 6.90 2.35 -19.34
C ARG A 10 6.87 3.88 -19.36
N ILE A 11 8.03 4.54 -19.38
CA ILE A 11 8.12 6.00 -19.56
C ILE A 11 7.66 6.39 -20.98
N ALA A 12 8.01 5.63 -22.01
CA ALA A 12 7.47 5.86 -23.35
C ALA A 12 5.94 5.68 -23.38
N SER A 13 5.39 4.71 -22.63
CA SER A 13 3.94 4.54 -22.48
C SER A 13 3.28 5.75 -21.80
N VAL A 14 3.93 6.38 -20.81
CA VAL A 14 3.45 7.62 -20.18
C VAL A 14 3.31 8.73 -21.23
N GLU A 15 4.32 8.93 -22.07
CA GLU A 15 4.23 9.97 -23.12
C GLU A 15 3.20 9.62 -24.19
N ALA A 16 3.08 8.34 -24.56
CA ALA A 16 2.06 7.87 -25.50
C ALA A 16 0.63 8.06 -24.99
N LEU A 17 0.41 7.98 -23.67
CA LEU A 17 -0.87 8.32 -23.04
C LEU A 17 -1.17 9.82 -23.16
N ARG A 18 -0.19 10.69 -22.83
CA ARG A 18 -0.33 12.15 -22.93
C ARG A 18 -0.62 12.61 -24.36
N GLN A 19 0.06 12.05 -25.34
CA GLN A 19 -0.17 12.35 -26.77
C GLN A 19 -1.60 12.01 -27.22
N ARG A 20 -2.28 11.09 -26.52
CA ARG A 20 -3.68 10.72 -26.76
C ARG A 20 -4.67 11.52 -25.91
N GLY A 21 -4.21 12.57 -25.22
CA GLY A 21 -5.04 13.38 -24.32
C GLY A 21 -5.42 12.68 -23.01
N ILE A 22 -4.77 11.56 -22.68
CA ILE A 22 -5.01 10.83 -21.43
C ILE A 22 -3.95 11.25 -20.42
N ASP A 23 -4.36 11.88 -19.33
CA ASP A 23 -3.48 12.16 -18.21
C ASP A 23 -3.11 10.86 -17.48
N PRO A 24 -1.83 10.46 -17.42
CA PRO A 24 -1.41 9.27 -16.70
C PRO A 24 -1.42 9.44 -15.17
N TYR A 25 -1.58 10.67 -14.66
CA TYR A 25 -1.57 11.03 -13.24
C TYR A 25 -2.63 12.13 -12.92
N PRO A 26 -3.92 11.87 -13.18
CA PRO A 26 -4.96 12.88 -12.99
C PRO A 26 -5.05 13.33 -11.53
N ALA A 27 -5.17 14.64 -11.32
CA ALA A 27 -5.39 15.22 -10.00
C ALA A 27 -6.82 15.04 -9.48
N ALA A 28 -7.78 14.85 -10.40
CA ALA A 28 -9.18 14.69 -10.04
C ALA A 28 -9.42 13.38 -9.27
N ALA A 29 -10.17 13.46 -8.18
CA ALA A 29 -10.56 12.29 -7.41
C ALA A 29 -11.48 11.37 -8.24
N PHE A 30 -11.16 10.08 -8.28
CA PHE A 30 -12.04 9.08 -8.87
C PHE A 30 -13.02 8.55 -7.80
N PRO A 31 -14.34 8.66 -7.99
CA PRO A 31 -15.32 8.22 -6.99
C PRO A 31 -15.39 6.69 -6.96
N VAL A 32 -15.05 6.11 -5.81
CA VAL A 32 -15.17 4.67 -5.54
C VAL A 32 -16.46 4.42 -4.78
N THR A 33 -17.29 3.48 -5.25
CA THR A 33 -18.55 3.12 -4.60
C THR A 33 -18.48 1.78 -3.87
N HIS A 34 -17.59 0.89 -4.29
CA HIS A 34 -17.45 -0.45 -3.73
C HIS A 34 -15.98 -0.85 -3.66
N HIS A 35 -15.69 -1.84 -2.82
CA HIS A 35 -14.37 -2.44 -2.68
C HIS A 35 -14.40 -3.93 -3.05
N CYS A 36 -13.27 -4.46 -3.51
CA CYS A 36 -13.17 -5.74 -4.19
C CYS A 36 -13.62 -6.91 -3.30
N ALA A 37 -13.14 -6.98 -2.06
CA ALA A 37 -13.49 -8.07 -1.15
C ALA A 37 -14.94 -7.97 -0.67
N SER A 38 -15.39 -6.78 -0.25
CA SER A 38 -16.78 -6.55 0.13
C SER A 38 -17.77 -6.86 -1.00
N LEU A 39 -17.44 -6.46 -2.23
CA LEU A 39 -18.26 -6.75 -3.41
C LEU A 39 -18.29 -8.25 -3.74
N LYS A 40 -17.17 -8.97 -3.54
CA LYS A 40 -17.11 -10.42 -3.74
C LYS A 40 -17.92 -11.18 -2.67
N ALA A 41 -17.89 -10.73 -1.41
CA ALA A 41 -18.63 -11.34 -0.32
C ALA A 41 -20.15 -11.08 -0.41
N GLY A 42 -20.54 -9.85 -0.77
CA GLY A 42 -21.94 -9.44 -0.94
C GLY A 42 -22.40 -9.47 -2.40
N PHE A 43 -21.89 -10.40 -3.21
CA PHE A 43 -22.06 -10.36 -4.66
C PHE A 43 -23.53 -10.46 -5.10
N GLN A 44 -23.96 -9.46 -5.86
CA GLN A 44 -25.27 -9.40 -6.52
C GLN A 44 -25.03 -9.16 -8.00
N GLU A 45 -25.70 -9.89 -8.89
CA GLU A 45 -25.61 -9.64 -10.34
C GLU A 45 -26.41 -8.38 -10.71
N GLY A 46 -25.91 -7.64 -11.69
CA GLY A 46 -26.56 -6.44 -12.18
C GLY A 46 -26.31 -5.17 -11.36
N LEU A 47 -25.42 -5.23 -10.37
CA LEU A 47 -25.10 -4.09 -9.51
C LEU A 47 -24.11 -3.17 -10.22
N LYS A 48 -24.47 -1.89 -10.34
CA LYS A 48 -23.57 -0.85 -10.88
C LYS A 48 -22.52 -0.47 -9.85
N VAL A 49 -21.26 -0.56 -10.25
CA VAL A 49 -20.11 -0.34 -9.35
C VAL A 49 -19.07 0.57 -9.99
N LYS A 50 -18.37 1.32 -9.13
CA LYS A 50 -17.15 2.06 -9.46
C LYS A 50 -16.04 1.54 -8.56
N LEU A 51 -15.02 0.95 -9.14
CA LEU A 51 -13.87 0.38 -8.43
C LEU A 51 -12.61 1.13 -8.84
N ALA A 52 -11.67 1.26 -7.90
CA ALA A 52 -10.33 1.72 -8.21
C ALA A 52 -9.32 0.82 -7.53
N GLY A 53 -8.25 0.47 -8.23
CA GLY A 53 -7.25 -0.43 -7.70
C GLY A 53 -6.05 -0.59 -8.61
N ARG A 54 -5.11 -1.40 -8.15
CA ARG A 54 -3.92 -1.78 -8.87
C ARG A 54 -4.21 -3.00 -9.76
N MET A 55 -3.84 -2.93 -11.03
CA MET A 55 -3.94 -4.06 -11.94
C MET A 55 -2.81 -5.06 -11.63
N MET A 56 -3.16 -6.24 -11.12
CA MET A 56 -2.20 -7.27 -10.71
C MET A 56 -1.82 -8.23 -11.82
N GLY A 57 -2.67 -8.36 -12.83
CA GLY A 57 -2.42 -9.16 -14.02
C GLY A 57 -3.50 -8.90 -15.06
N ARG A 58 -3.22 -9.28 -16.32
CA ARG A 58 -4.20 -9.27 -17.40
C ARG A 58 -3.97 -10.43 -18.36
N ARG A 59 -5.06 -10.92 -18.95
CA ARG A 59 -5.09 -11.93 -20.01
C ARG A 59 -5.86 -11.36 -21.18
N ILE A 60 -5.18 -11.21 -22.31
CA ILE A 60 -5.73 -10.60 -23.54
C ILE A 60 -6.18 -11.71 -24.48
N MET A 61 -7.44 -11.66 -24.91
CA MET A 61 -8.09 -12.66 -25.76
C MET A 61 -8.76 -11.98 -26.96
N GLY A 62 -7.96 -11.44 -27.88
CA GLY A 62 -8.47 -10.72 -29.05
C GLY A 62 -9.20 -9.43 -28.68
N LYS A 63 -10.55 -9.47 -28.74
CA LYS A 63 -11.47 -8.36 -28.41
C LYS A 63 -11.96 -8.38 -26.95
N ALA A 64 -11.64 -9.42 -26.20
CA ALA A 64 -11.98 -9.57 -24.79
C ALA A 64 -10.70 -9.65 -23.95
N SER A 65 -10.78 -9.24 -22.69
CA SER A 65 -9.68 -9.38 -21.73
C SER A 65 -10.21 -9.54 -20.33
N PHE A 66 -9.47 -10.30 -19.53
CA PHE A 66 -9.66 -10.38 -18.09
C PHE A 66 -8.48 -9.69 -17.41
N ALA A 67 -8.73 -8.95 -16.35
CA ALA A 67 -7.67 -8.43 -15.49
C ALA A 67 -8.05 -8.62 -14.03
N GLU A 68 -7.05 -8.69 -13.17
CA GLU A 68 -7.25 -8.73 -11.72
C GLU A 68 -7.00 -7.33 -11.17
N LEU A 69 -8.03 -6.74 -10.55
CA LEU A 69 -7.96 -5.46 -9.88
C LEU A 69 -7.84 -5.70 -8.38
N GLN A 70 -6.82 -5.11 -7.75
CA GLN A 70 -6.57 -5.23 -6.31
C GLN A 70 -6.70 -3.85 -5.65
N ASP A 71 -7.53 -3.76 -4.62
CA ASP A 71 -7.63 -2.60 -3.74
C ASP A 71 -7.13 -2.92 -2.32
N HIS A 72 -7.47 -2.09 -1.35
CA HIS A 72 -7.01 -2.25 0.03
C HIS A 72 -7.66 -3.42 0.77
N GLU A 73 -8.81 -3.91 0.32
CA GLU A 73 -9.53 -5.03 0.95
C GLU A 73 -9.17 -6.37 0.31
N GLY A 74 -8.96 -6.40 -1.00
CA GLY A 74 -8.67 -7.64 -1.71
C GLY A 74 -8.59 -7.47 -3.22
N SER A 75 -8.82 -8.56 -3.96
CA SER A 75 -8.83 -8.56 -5.42
C SER A 75 -10.13 -9.08 -6.01
N LEU A 76 -10.46 -8.60 -7.20
CA LEU A 76 -11.63 -9.00 -7.97
C LEU A 76 -11.29 -9.01 -9.48
N GLN A 77 -11.89 -9.94 -10.21
CA GLN A 77 -11.72 -10.04 -11.66
C GLN A 77 -12.56 -8.99 -12.38
N ILE A 78 -11.95 -8.24 -13.28
CA ILE A 78 -12.62 -7.34 -14.20
C ILE A 78 -12.57 -7.92 -15.62
N TYR A 79 -13.67 -7.78 -16.35
CA TYR A 79 -13.81 -8.19 -17.73
C TYR A 79 -13.97 -6.96 -18.61
N LEU A 80 -13.10 -6.84 -19.60
CA LEU A 80 -13.11 -5.76 -20.58
C LEU A 80 -13.39 -6.34 -21.96
N ASN A 81 -14.41 -5.84 -22.62
CA ASN A 81 -14.67 -6.12 -24.03
C ASN A 81 -14.51 -4.83 -24.82
N ARG A 82 -13.81 -4.89 -25.96
CA ARG A 82 -13.54 -3.74 -26.82
C ARG A 82 -14.80 -2.98 -27.20
N ASP A 83 -15.84 -3.70 -27.61
CA ASP A 83 -17.04 -3.10 -28.19
C ASP A 83 -17.96 -2.53 -27.09
N GLU A 84 -17.85 -3.04 -25.86
CA GLU A 84 -18.56 -2.53 -24.67
C GLU A 84 -17.86 -1.31 -24.07
N LEU A 85 -16.53 -1.35 -23.96
CA LEU A 85 -15.70 -0.24 -23.44
C LEU A 85 -15.65 0.93 -24.43
N CYS A 86 -15.73 0.63 -25.72
CA CYS A 86 -15.66 1.60 -26.79
C CYS A 86 -16.86 1.37 -27.73
N PRO A 87 -18.06 1.88 -27.42
CA PRO A 87 -19.26 1.63 -28.23
C PRO A 87 -19.19 2.28 -29.63
N GLY A 88 -18.42 3.34 -29.80
CA GLY A 88 -18.21 4.01 -31.10
C GLY A 88 -17.19 3.33 -32.01
N GLU A 89 -16.84 3.97 -33.13
CA GLU A 89 -15.82 3.47 -34.07
C GLU A 89 -14.40 3.54 -33.49
N ASP A 90 -14.13 4.53 -32.64
CA ASP A 90 -12.84 4.69 -31.97
C ASP A 90 -12.65 3.59 -30.91
N LYS A 91 -11.70 2.69 -31.16
CA LYS A 91 -11.32 1.59 -30.26
C LYS A 91 -9.98 1.82 -29.54
N VAL A 92 -9.43 3.04 -29.56
CA VAL A 92 -8.10 3.38 -29.02
C VAL A 92 -7.99 3.04 -27.53
N LEU A 93 -9.03 3.33 -26.73
CA LEU A 93 -9.02 3.07 -25.28
C LEU A 93 -8.82 1.57 -24.96
N TYR A 94 -9.33 0.67 -25.78
CA TYR A 94 -9.09 -0.76 -25.60
C TYR A 94 -7.80 -1.23 -26.29
N ASN A 95 -7.66 -0.98 -27.60
CA ASN A 95 -6.62 -1.58 -28.43
C ASN A 95 -5.22 -1.04 -28.15
N ASP A 96 -5.11 0.25 -27.82
CA ASP A 96 -3.84 0.89 -27.55
C ASP A 96 -3.66 1.08 -26.05
N VAL A 97 -4.61 1.74 -25.38
CA VAL A 97 -4.45 2.08 -23.97
C VAL A 97 -4.48 0.82 -23.10
N PHE A 98 -5.60 0.10 -23.06
CA PHE A 98 -5.71 -1.07 -22.19
C PHE A 98 -4.78 -2.22 -22.58
N LYS A 99 -4.59 -2.52 -23.87
CA LYS A 99 -3.78 -3.67 -24.32
C LYS A 99 -2.28 -3.42 -24.39
N LYS A 100 -1.84 -2.21 -24.75
CA LYS A 100 -0.42 -1.92 -25.04
C LYS A 100 0.22 -0.95 -24.05
N LEU A 101 -0.52 0.06 -23.59
CA LEU A 101 0.06 1.13 -22.77
C LEU A 101 -0.07 0.86 -21.27
N LEU A 102 -1.11 0.16 -20.81
CA LEU A 102 -1.22 -0.26 -19.42
C LEU A 102 -0.41 -1.53 -19.16
N ASP A 103 -0.03 -1.75 -17.90
CA ASP A 103 0.79 -2.86 -17.43
C ASP A 103 0.43 -3.28 -16.01
N ARG A 104 0.89 -4.48 -15.62
CA ARG A 104 0.87 -4.90 -14.22
C ARG A 104 1.51 -3.84 -13.32
N GLY A 105 0.80 -3.48 -12.25
CA GLY A 105 1.19 -2.49 -11.26
C GLY A 105 0.54 -1.12 -11.46
N ASP A 106 -0.09 -0.85 -12.61
CA ASP A 106 -0.78 0.42 -12.85
C ASP A 106 -2.06 0.53 -12.01
N PHE A 107 -2.41 1.75 -11.61
CA PHE A 107 -3.69 2.04 -10.98
C PHE A 107 -4.71 2.48 -12.02
N ILE A 108 -5.87 1.86 -11.97
CA ILE A 108 -7.00 2.16 -12.85
C ILE A 108 -8.28 2.30 -12.04
N GLY A 109 -9.16 3.17 -12.54
CA GLY A 109 -10.55 3.28 -12.12
C GLY A 109 -11.42 2.62 -13.18
N VAL A 110 -12.40 1.83 -12.77
CA VAL A 110 -13.35 1.17 -13.67
C VAL A 110 -14.77 1.42 -13.21
N GLU A 111 -15.67 1.63 -14.16
CA GLU A 111 -17.10 1.61 -13.93
C GLU A 111 -17.71 0.46 -14.74
N GLY A 112 -18.72 -0.18 -14.17
CA GLY A 112 -19.33 -1.34 -14.80
C GLY A 112 -20.43 -1.96 -13.98
N GLU A 113 -20.74 -3.20 -14.33
CA GLU A 113 -21.82 -3.98 -13.72
C GLU A 113 -21.30 -5.36 -13.31
N THR A 114 -21.70 -5.82 -12.14
CA THR A 114 -21.36 -7.16 -11.65
C THR A 114 -22.06 -8.25 -12.45
N PHE A 115 -21.32 -9.31 -12.79
CA PHE A 115 -21.84 -10.48 -13.48
C PHE A 115 -21.02 -11.72 -13.12
N LYS A 116 -21.55 -12.93 -13.35
CA LYS A 116 -20.78 -14.16 -13.27
C LYS A 116 -20.31 -14.59 -14.64
N THR A 117 -19.05 -14.99 -14.72
CA THR A 117 -18.53 -15.65 -15.92
C THR A 117 -19.16 -17.03 -16.10
N GLN A 118 -18.97 -17.66 -17.27
CA GLN A 118 -19.47 -19.02 -17.54
C GLN A 118 -18.94 -20.08 -16.55
N VAL A 119 -17.74 -19.86 -16.00
CA VAL A 119 -17.12 -20.72 -14.98
C VAL A 119 -17.52 -20.34 -13.55
N GLY A 120 -18.46 -19.40 -13.38
CA GLY A 120 -18.99 -18.98 -12.08
C GLY A 120 -18.16 -17.95 -11.31
N GLU A 121 -17.02 -17.49 -11.85
CA GLU A 121 -16.19 -16.48 -11.17
C GLU A 121 -16.92 -15.12 -11.12
N PRO A 122 -17.13 -14.53 -9.92
CA PRO A 122 -17.66 -13.18 -9.77
C PRO A 122 -16.77 -12.15 -10.46
N SER A 123 -17.36 -11.30 -11.29
CA SER A 123 -16.61 -10.33 -12.10
C SER A 123 -17.37 -9.04 -12.30
N VAL A 124 -16.66 -8.00 -12.75
CA VAL A 124 -17.27 -6.73 -13.20
C VAL A 124 -17.06 -6.58 -14.69
N LYS A 125 -18.16 -6.46 -15.45
CA LYS A 125 -18.17 -6.11 -16.87
C LYS A 125 -17.93 -4.60 -16.98
N VAL A 126 -16.74 -4.22 -17.43
CA VAL A 126 -16.29 -2.83 -17.47
C VAL A 126 -16.88 -2.13 -18.68
N THR A 127 -17.51 -0.98 -18.45
CA THR A 127 -18.06 -0.08 -19.48
C THR A 127 -17.29 1.24 -19.56
N SER A 128 -16.52 1.60 -18.52
CA SER A 128 -15.63 2.76 -18.52
C SER A 128 -14.31 2.45 -17.82
N LEU A 129 -13.21 2.99 -18.35
CA LEU A 129 -11.85 2.82 -17.83
C LEU A 129 -11.18 4.19 -17.71
N THR A 130 -10.63 4.48 -16.54
CA THR A 130 -9.83 5.68 -16.27
C THR A 130 -8.43 5.27 -15.81
N VAL A 131 -7.39 5.85 -16.40
CA VAL A 131 -6.01 5.68 -15.91
C VAL A 131 -5.82 6.60 -14.71
N LEU A 132 -5.42 6.05 -13.55
CA LEU A 132 -5.24 6.83 -12.32
C LEU A 132 -3.78 7.05 -11.99
N SER A 133 -2.93 6.06 -12.25
CA SER A 133 -1.49 6.21 -12.07
C SER A 133 -0.75 5.14 -12.88
N LYS A 134 0.08 5.59 -13.83
CA LYS A 134 1.00 4.69 -14.53
C LYS A 134 2.20 4.34 -13.66
N ALA A 135 2.40 3.05 -13.37
CA ALA A 135 3.60 2.56 -12.71
C ALA A 135 4.75 2.47 -13.72
N ILE A 136 5.81 3.26 -13.50
CA ILE A 136 7.03 3.26 -14.33
C ILE A 136 8.02 2.17 -13.94
N ARG A 137 7.97 1.72 -12.68
CA ARG A 137 8.76 0.58 -12.20
C ARG A 137 7.92 -0.68 -12.22
N PRO A 138 8.41 -1.78 -12.83
CA PRO A 138 7.70 -3.05 -12.82
C PRO A 138 7.63 -3.60 -11.40
N LEU A 139 6.52 -4.25 -11.06
CA LEU A 139 6.43 -5.04 -9.85
C LEU A 139 7.28 -6.31 -10.00
N PRO A 140 7.89 -6.83 -8.91
CA PRO A 140 8.54 -8.13 -8.93
C PRO A 140 7.60 -9.22 -9.43
N ALA A 141 8.12 -10.05 -10.34
CA ALA A 141 7.35 -11.10 -10.98
C ALA A 141 7.31 -12.36 -10.11
N VAL A 142 6.65 -12.31 -8.96
CA VAL A 142 6.34 -13.51 -8.18
C VAL A 142 5.48 -14.44 -9.05
N LYS A 143 5.97 -15.63 -9.38
CA LYS A 143 5.27 -16.63 -10.20
C LYS A 143 5.04 -17.85 -9.34
N THR A 144 3.80 -18.28 -9.18
CA THR A 144 3.49 -19.59 -8.60
C THR A 144 3.26 -20.55 -9.75
N ASP A 145 4.00 -21.66 -9.80
CA ASP A 145 3.77 -22.71 -10.80
C ASP A 145 2.52 -23.55 -10.48
N GLU A 146 2.14 -24.43 -11.40
CA GLU A 146 0.95 -25.29 -11.29
C GLU A 146 1.06 -26.30 -10.11
N ASP A 147 2.29 -26.56 -9.65
CA ASP A 147 2.61 -27.42 -8.51
C ASP A 147 2.62 -26.65 -7.16
N GLY A 148 2.35 -25.33 -7.19
CA GLY A 148 2.28 -24.48 -6.01
C GLY A 148 3.60 -23.88 -5.54
N ASN A 149 4.71 -24.07 -6.28
CA ASN A 149 6.01 -23.48 -5.95
C ASN A 149 6.08 -22.02 -6.39
N VAL A 150 6.50 -21.16 -5.47
CA VAL A 150 6.64 -19.72 -5.72
C VAL A 150 8.06 -19.42 -6.19
N HIS A 151 8.21 -19.15 -7.48
CA HIS A 151 9.41 -18.64 -8.14
C HIS A 151 9.48 -17.11 -8.08
N ASP A 152 10.70 -16.57 -8.07
CA ASP A 152 10.98 -15.12 -8.03
C ASP A 152 10.24 -14.40 -6.88
N ALA A 153 10.02 -15.14 -5.79
CA ALA A 153 9.37 -14.63 -4.60
C ALA A 153 10.17 -13.44 -4.07
N PHE A 154 9.48 -12.34 -3.75
CA PHE A 154 10.11 -11.19 -3.10
C PHE A 154 10.34 -11.51 -1.62
N THR A 155 11.31 -12.38 -1.36
CA THR A 155 11.56 -13.03 -0.06
C THR A 155 12.80 -12.53 0.64
N ASP A 156 13.77 -11.97 -0.11
CA ASP A 156 14.99 -11.41 0.44
C ASP A 156 14.68 -10.37 1.53
N PRO A 157 15.03 -10.64 2.80
CA PRO A 157 14.65 -9.77 3.92
C PRO A 157 15.15 -8.34 3.77
N GLU A 158 16.38 -8.15 3.25
CA GLU A 158 16.96 -6.82 3.08
C GLU A 158 16.16 -6.00 2.06
N LEU A 159 15.89 -6.57 0.88
CA LEU A 159 15.08 -5.91 -0.16
C LEU A 159 13.66 -5.65 0.32
N ARG A 160 13.06 -6.57 1.07
CA ARG A 160 11.72 -6.37 1.66
C ARG A 160 11.66 -5.21 2.62
N TYR A 161 12.69 -5.05 3.45
CA TYR A 161 12.78 -3.96 4.41
C TYR A 161 13.09 -2.63 3.73
N ARG A 162 13.95 -2.62 2.69
CA ARG A 162 14.25 -1.43 1.90
C ARG A 162 13.09 -0.97 1.03
N MET A 163 12.34 -1.91 0.45
CA MET A 163 11.22 -1.64 -0.45
C MET A 163 9.91 -2.13 0.15
N ARG A 164 9.59 -1.67 1.37
CA ARG A 164 8.37 -2.07 2.08
C ARG A 164 7.09 -1.84 1.26
N TYR A 165 7.05 -0.80 0.44
CA TYR A 165 5.92 -0.50 -0.45
C TYR A 165 5.71 -1.56 -1.54
N VAL A 166 6.77 -2.24 -2.00
CA VAL A 166 6.68 -3.39 -2.89
C VAL A 166 6.27 -4.63 -2.09
N ASP A 167 6.90 -4.86 -0.95
CA ASP A 167 6.62 -6.00 -0.07
C ASP A 167 5.14 -6.07 0.30
N LEU A 168 4.52 -4.94 0.68
CA LEU A 168 3.09 -4.88 1.01
C LEU A 168 2.16 -5.25 -0.16
N VAL A 169 2.60 -5.04 -1.41
CA VAL A 169 1.80 -5.36 -2.60
C VAL A 169 1.90 -6.84 -2.95
N VAL A 170 3.10 -7.42 -2.87
CA VAL A 170 3.35 -8.81 -3.30
C VAL A 170 3.23 -9.83 -2.17
N ASN A 171 3.26 -9.39 -0.90
CA ASN A 171 3.12 -10.20 0.30
C ASN A 171 1.97 -9.67 1.19
N PRO A 172 0.70 -9.95 0.87
CA PRO A 172 -0.46 -9.42 1.61
C PRO A 172 -0.47 -9.74 3.10
N GLN A 173 0.14 -10.84 3.52
CA GLN A 173 0.32 -11.23 4.92
C GLN A 173 1.09 -10.18 5.74
N VAL A 174 1.98 -9.43 5.11
CA VAL A 174 2.75 -8.36 5.79
C VAL A 174 1.81 -7.26 6.26
N LYS A 175 0.78 -6.91 5.47
CA LYS A 175 -0.25 -5.95 5.87
C LYS A 175 -0.94 -6.38 7.17
N LYS A 176 -1.28 -7.67 7.29
CA LYS A 176 -1.89 -8.24 8.50
C LYS A 176 -1.01 -8.07 9.74
N THR A 177 0.31 -8.14 9.61
CA THR A 177 1.24 -7.86 10.72
C THR A 177 1.13 -6.42 11.22
N PHE A 178 0.98 -5.44 10.32
CA PHE A 178 0.77 -4.04 10.71
C PHE A 178 -0.60 -3.82 11.36
N GLU A 179 -1.65 -4.43 10.82
CA GLU A 179 -3.00 -4.39 11.40
C GLU A 179 -3.03 -5.01 12.81
N ALA A 180 -2.35 -6.14 13.01
CA ALA A 180 -2.19 -6.78 14.30
C ALA A 180 -1.42 -5.89 15.29
N ARG A 181 -0.29 -5.29 14.87
CA ARG A 181 0.47 -4.36 15.71
C ARG A 181 -0.39 -3.17 16.17
N SER A 182 -1.16 -2.57 15.26
CA SER A 182 -2.08 -1.48 15.59
C SER A 182 -3.14 -1.92 16.61
N THR A 183 -3.69 -3.12 16.43
CA THR A 183 -4.68 -3.71 17.36
C THR A 183 -4.09 -3.96 18.74
N ILE A 184 -2.86 -4.49 18.84
CA ILE A 184 -2.17 -4.69 20.12
C ILE A 184 -2.01 -3.35 20.85
N ILE A 185 -1.48 -2.32 20.18
CA ILE A 185 -1.27 -0.99 20.79
C ILE A 185 -2.60 -0.42 21.30
N ARG A 186 -3.64 -0.48 20.48
CA ARG A 186 -4.99 -0.02 20.85
C ARG A 186 -5.55 -0.79 22.05
N LYS A 187 -5.38 -2.10 22.12
CA LYS A 187 -5.85 -2.92 23.26
C LYS A 187 -5.09 -2.61 24.55
N ILE A 188 -3.79 -2.35 24.47
CA ILE A 188 -3.02 -1.89 25.63
C ILE A 188 -3.54 -0.52 26.08
N ARG A 189 -3.78 0.40 25.15
CA ARG A 189 -4.36 1.73 25.43
C ARG A 189 -5.70 1.61 26.16
N GLU A 190 -6.66 0.87 25.58
CA GLU A 190 -7.97 0.61 26.19
C GLU A 190 -7.85 0.01 27.61
N SER A 191 -6.87 -0.88 27.84
CA SER A 191 -6.64 -1.47 29.15
C SER A 191 -6.05 -0.50 30.18
N PHE A 192 -5.34 0.54 29.74
CA PHE A 192 -4.78 1.57 30.63
C PHE A 192 -5.79 2.68 30.88
N ASP A 193 -6.57 3.05 29.87
CA ASP A 193 -7.65 4.03 30.00
C ASP A 193 -8.73 3.56 30.99
N THR A 194 -9.07 2.27 30.98
CA THR A 194 -10.01 1.68 31.96
C THR A 194 -9.49 1.71 33.40
N LYS A 195 -8.17 1.86 33.60
CA LYS A 195 -7.52 2.03 34.91
C LYS A 195 -7.33 3.50 35.28
N GLY A 196 -7.73 4.44 34.42
CA GLY A 196 -7.52 5.88 34.62
C GLY A 196 -6.08 6.34 34.45
N TRP A 197 -5.20 5.54 33.82
CA TRP A 197 -3.82 5.94 33.57
C TRP A 197 -3.74 6.91 32.40
N MET A 198 -2.91 7.94 32.52
CA MET A 198 -2.78 9.00 31.52
C MET A 198 -1.70 8.67 30.48
N GLU A 199 -2.05 8.69 29.19
CA GLU A 199 -1.06 8.69 28.11
C GLU A 199 -0.31 10.03 28.12
N VAL A 200 1.03 9.99 28.12
CA VAL A 200 1.89 11.18 28.16
C VAL A 200 2.93 11.13 27.04
N ASP A 201 3.50 12.30 26.72
CA ASP A 201 4.64 12.42 25.80
C ASP A 201 5.81 13.06 26.55
N THR A 202 6.97 12.42 26.52
CA THR A 202 8.15 12.86 27.28
C THR A 202 9.31 13.23 26.34
N PRO A 203 10.24 14.11 26.77
CA PRO A 203 11.32 14.58 25.90
C PRO A 203 12.13 13.46 25.24
N VAL A 204 12.17 13.48 23.91
CA VAL A 204 13.00 12.59 23.08
C VAL A 204 14.45 13.01 23.08
N LEU A 205 14.71 14.32 23.06
CA LEU A 205 16.04 14.90 23.25
C LEU A 205 16.25 15.19 24.73
N GLN A 206 17.32 14.65 25.29
CA GLN A 206 17.65 14.72 26.70
C GLN A 206 19.06 15.28 26.87
N SER A 207 19.27 16.15 27.86
CA SER A 207 20.61 16.65 28.21
C SER A 207 21.47 15.58 28.89
N ILE A 208 20.82 14.66 29.62
CA ILE A 208 21.45 13.52 30.27
C ILE A 208 20.64 12.27 29.90
N PRO A 209 21.22 11.30 29.16
CA PRO A 209 20.55 10.06 28.83
C PRO A 209 20.49 9.16 30.08
N GLY A 210 19.34 8.53 30.33
CA GLY A 210 19.16 7.65 31.48
C GLY A 210 17.94 6.73 31.36
N GLY A 211 17.71 5.92 32.41
CA GLY A 211 16.61 4.93 32.46
C GLY A 211 16.89 3.59 31.78
N ALA A 212 18.09 3.38 31.23
CA ALA A 212 18.56 2.09 30.74
C ALA A 212 20.10 2.08 30.64
N ALA A 213 20.69 0.90 30.46
CA ALA A 213 22.10 0.74 30.12
C ALA A 213 22.25 0.52 28.61
N ALA A 214 22.48 1.60 27.86
CA ALA A 214 22.67 1.58 26.40
C ALA A 214 23.49 2.78 25.95
N ARG A 215 24.21 2.66 24.81
CA ARG A 215 24.91 3.79 24.20
C ARG A 215 23.90 4.70 23.50
N PRO A 216 23.82 6.01 23.82
CA PRO A 216 22.88 6.93 23.16
C PRO A 216 23.39 7.37 21.78
N PHE A 217 22.48 7.84 20.94
CA PHE A 217 22.83 8.71 19.83
C PHE A 217 23.03 10.14 20.33
N ILE A 218 24.02 10.83 19.76
CA ILE A 218 24.42 12.18 20.15
C ILE A 218 24.08 13.14 18.99
N THR A 219 23.54 14.30 19.33
CA THR A 219 23.29 15.42 18.41
C THR A 219 23.69 16.73 19.10
N HIS A 220 23.62 17.85 18.37
CA HIS A 220 23.98 19.18 18.87
C HIS A 220 22.82 20.16 18.73
N HIS A 221 22.58 20.95 19.77
CA HIS A 221 21.57 22.01 19.75
C HIS A 221 22.23 23.37 19.45
N ASN A 222 22.18 23.81 18.19
CA ASN A 222 22.90 25.01 17.72
C ASN A 222 22.65 26.27 18.56
N ALA A 223 21.41 26.58 18.94
CA ALA A 223 21.10 27.84 19.62
C ALA A 223 21.50 27.87 21.10
N LEU A 224 21.65 26.69 21.72
CA LEU A 224 22.08 26.56 23.12
C LEU A 224 23.56 26.20 23.21
N ASP A 225 24.16 25.84 22.08
CA ASP A 225 25.53 25.33 21.95
C ASP A 225 25.87 24.20 22.94
N ILE A 226 24.94 23.24 23.08
CA ILE A 226 25.10 22.08 23.96
C ILE A 226 24.86 20.77 23.22
N PRO A 227 25.51 19.67 23.65
CA PRO A 227 25.16 18.33 23.20
C PRO A 227 23.78 17.93 23.75
N LEU A 228 23.02 17.20 22.93
CA LEU A 228 21.80 16.51 23.33
C LEU A 228 21.86 15.05 22.91
N TYR A 229 21.11 14.22 23.62
CA TYR A 229 21.09 12.78 23.44
C TYR A 229 19.69 12.33 23.08
N LEU A 230 19.55 11.41 22.12
CA LEU A 230 18.27 10.73 21.91
C LEU A 230 18.03 9.76 23.07
N ARG A 231 16.80 9.75 23.59
CA ARG A 231 16.41 8.92 24.73
C ARG A 231 16.64 7.42 24.48
N ILE A 232 17.21 6.76 25.48
CA ILE A 232 17.36 5.29 25.54
C ILE A 232 16.19 4.62 26.29
N ALA A 233 15.52 5.40 27.14
CA ALA A 233 14.30 5.08 27.86
C ALA A 233 13.57 6.39 28.25
N ASN A 234 12.28 6.29 28.58
CA ASN A 234 11.46 7.38 29.10
C ASN A 234 11.20 7.29 30.62
N GLU A 235 11.75 6.27 31.28
CA GLU A 235 11.48 5.92 32.70
C GLU A 235 11.62 7.11 33.66
N LEU A 236 12.73 7.87 33.59
CA LEU A 236 12.99 8.96 34.53
C LEU A 236 11.97 10.09 34.42
N TYR A 237 11.45 10.36 33.22
CA TYR A 237 10.41 11.36 33.03
C TYR A 237 9.05 10.86 33.52
N LEU A 238 8.72 9.59 33.28
CA LEU A 238 7.50 9.00 33.84
C LEU A 238 7.53 9.03 35.38
N LYS A 239 8.66 8.71 36.00
CA LYS A 239 8.82 8.82 37.46
C LYS A 239 8.63 10.25 37.98
N ARG A 240 9.13 11.27 37.26
CA ARG A 240 8.90 12.68 37.62
C ARG A 240 7.41 13.05 37.61
N LEU A 241 6.63 12.49 36.68
CA LEU A 241 5.19 12.68 36.65
C LEU A 241 4.51 12.01 37.83
N ILE A 242 4.89 10.78 38.19
CA ILE A 242 4.39 10.14 39.40
C ILE A 242 4.69 10.99 40.65
N VAL A 243 5.91 11.50 40.78
CA VAL A 243 6.28 12.45 41.87
C VAL A 243 5.44 13.73 41.82
N GLY A 244 5.07 14.19 40.62
CA GLY A 244 4.19 15.34 40.39
C GLY A 244 2.71 15.10 40.73
N GLY A 245 2.33 13.90 41.15
CA GLY A 245 0.98 13.58 41.63
C GLY A 245 0.10 12.80 40.63
N PHE A 246 0.65 12.32 39.52
CA PHE A 246 -0.08 11.39 38.66
C PHE A 246 -0.10 9.99 39.28
N ASP A 247 -1.29 9.41 39.42
CA ASP A 247 -1.47 8.06 39.99
C ASP A 247 -1.03 6.94 39.02
N GLY A 248 -1.19 7.18 37.71
CA GLY A 248 -0.70 6.29 36.67
C GLY A 248 -0.44 7.03 35.35
N VAL A 249 0.72 6.78 34.75
CA VAL A 249 1.11 7.32 33.44
C VAL A 249 1.72 6.23 32.57
N TYR A 250 1.55 6.37 31.25
CA TYR A 250 2.23 5.52 30.28
C TYR A 250 2.56 6.30 29.01
N GLU A 251 3.50 5.77 28.22
CA GLU A 251 3.85 6.35 26.93
C GLU A 251 4.31 5.24 25.99
N PHE A 252 3.75 5.22 24.78
CA PHE A 252 4.26 4.40 23.68
C PHE A 252 5.43 5.12 22.99
N SER A 253 6.63 4.98 23.57
CA SER A 253 7.82 5.70 23.13
C SER A 253 8.62 4.96 22.05
N ARG A 254 9.26 5.74 21.17
CA ARG A 254 10.42 5.28 20.39
C ARG A 254 11.68 5.54 21.23
N ASN A 255 12.50 4.50 21.39
CA ASN A 255 13.79 4.56 22.06
C ASN A 255 14.91 4.30 21.06
N PHE A 256 16.06 4.93 21.27
CA PHE A 256 17.16 4.96 20.31
C PHE A 256 18.43 4.47 20.98
N ARG A 257 18.96 3.33 20.53
CA ARG A 257 20.20 2.74 21.04
C ARG A 257 21.21 2.63 19.91
N ASN A 258 22.38 3.23 20.11
CA ASN A 258 23.48 3.22 19.15
C ASN A 258 24.34 1.97 19.35
N GLU A 259 23.75 0.83 18.99
CA GLU A 259 24.26 -0.51 19.21
C GLU A 259 24.32 -1.27 17.86
N GLY A 260 24.86 -2.50 17.89
CA GLY A 260 24.77 -3.39 16.74
C GLY A 260 23.33 -3.83 16.49
N MET A 261 23.01 -4.12 15.22
CA MET A 261 21.76 -4.79 14.86
C MET A 261 21.99 -6.30 14.80
N ASP A 262 21.04 -7.09 15.29
CA ASP A 262 20.98 -8.52 15.04
C ASP A 262 20.57 -8.82 13.59
N ARG A 263 20.83 -10.05 13.14
CA ARG A 263 20.46 -10.53 11.80
C ARG A 263 19.06 -11.11 11.79
#